data_AF-A0A9P3NVD2-F1
#
_entry.id   AF-A0A9P3NVD2-F1
#
_cell.length_a   1.000
_cell.length_b   1.000
_cell.length_c   1.000
_cell.angle_alpha   90.00
_cell.angle_beta   90.00
_cell.angle_gamma   90.00
#
_symmetry.space_group_name_H-M   'P 1'
#
loop_
_entity.id
_entity.type
_entity.pdbx_description
1 polymer ?
#
loop_
_entity_poly.entity_id
_entity_poly.type
_entity_poly.pdbx_seq_one_letter_code
_entity_poly.pdbx_strand_id
1 'polypeptide(L)'
;MCKDACEVAACRTNFTCARNPDNLADVNCECQEGYALSGDKCIDKCDLKGCLGGTCSQIDGEAVCDCHGATTGLKLLEDTVTCQDACVLEACRTNFTCARNVDNLANVRCECEDGYALAEDGTCIDKCDLKGCLGGTCSQIDGEAVCDCHGATTGLKLLEDTVTCQDKCDLKGCLGGGTCSQSDGVAVCDCDMETSGKVLLADTVTCKDACQVEGCAALGEFGRCIRNPMNASDVRCACKDGYVLSGGICVDACELEACAIKDTKSECIRNPLNLTDVHCACVEGYVLSGGKCTDACLVQACATKDTKSECIVNPQNKTDVHCACLNKHLRAEGLCGRHVRP
;
A
#
# COMPACT_ATOMS: atom_id res chain seq x y z
N MET A 1 32.11 -79.83 -66.39
CA MET A 1 31.25 -78.79 -65.78
C MET A 1 31.97 -77.47 -65.96
N CYS A 2 31.39 -76.52 -66.70
CA CYS A 2 31.93 -75.18 -66.82
C CYS A 2 31.55 -74.41 -65.55
N LYS A 3 32.54 -73.81 -64.87
CA LYS A 3 32.31 -72.92 -63.72
C LYS A 3 31.94 -71.53 -64.22
N ASP A 4 31.13 -70.80 -63.47
CA ASP A 4 30.76 -69.43 -63.82
C ASP A 4 32.00 -68.52 -63.77
N ALA A 5 32.10 -67.57 -64.70
CA ALA A 5 33.28 -66.72 -64.80
C ALA A 5 33.49 -65.83 -63.55
N CYS A 6 32.42 -65.43 -62.86
CA CYS A 6 32.49 -64.71 -61.58
C CYS A 6 32.75 -65.62 -60.38
N GLU A 7 32.50 -66.94 -60.48
CA GLU A 7 32.91 -67.92 -59.47
C GLU A 7 34.42 -68.19 -59.49
N VAL A 8 35.10 -67.87 -60.61
CA VAL A 8 36.54 -68.06 -60.79
C VAL A 8 37.31 -66.74 -60.71
N ALA A 9 36.64 -65.59 -60.90
CA ALA A 9 37.23 -64.27 -60.78
C ALA A 9 37.56 -63.92 -59.31
N ALA A 10 38.84 -63.67 -59.03
CA ALA A 10 39.29 -63.21 -57.71
C ALA A 10 39.30 -61.67 -57.65
N CYS A 11 38.14 -61.05 -57.49
CA CYS A 11 38.05 -59.60 -57.25
C CYS A 11 38.65 -59.25 -55.87
N ARG A 12 39.30 -58.09 -55.78
CA ARG A 12 39.91 -57.58 -54.52
C ARG A 12 38.81 -57.12 -53.54
N THR A 13 39.17 -56.81 -52.30
CA THR A 13 38.24 -56.30 -51.26
C THR A 13 37.48 -55.06 -51.75
N ASN A 14 36.17 -55.01 -51.49
CA ASN A 14 35.23 -53.95 -51.90
C ASN A 14 34.94 -53.88 -53.41
N PHE A 15 35.28 -54.92 -54.17
CA PHE A 15 34.87 -55.10 -55.56
C PHE A 15 33.78 -56.18 -55.67
N THR A 16 32.89 -56.04 -56.65
CA THR A 16 31.89 -57.02 -57.10
C THR A 16 32.22 -57.43 -58.53
N CYS A 17 32.06 -58.72 -58.85
CA CYS A 17 32.21 -59.19 -60.21
C CYS A 17 30.98 -58.82 -61.06
N ALA A 18 31.20 -58.07 -62.13
CA ALA A 18 30.21 -57.72 -63.14
C ALA A 18 30.50 -58.50 -64.43
N ARG A 19 29.46 -59.09 -65.02
CA ARG A 19 29.56 -59.81 -66.30
C ARG A 19 29.40 -58.83 -67.45
N ASN A 20 30.24 -58.97 -68.48
CA ASN A 20 30.05 -58.24 -69.72
C ASN A 20 28.78 -58.78 -70.44
N PRO A 21 27.78 -57.94 -70.75
CA PRO A 21 26.54 -58.38 -71.40
C PRO A 21 26.77 -59.00 -72.79
N ASP A 22 27.81 -58.54 -73.49
CA ASP A 22 28.12 -58.97 -74.86
C ASP A 22 29.02 -60.22 -74.90
N ASN A 23 29.69 -60.53 -73.79
CA ASN A 23 30.56 -61.69 -73.67
C ASN A 23 30.60 -62.22 -72.23
N LEU A 24 29.82 -63.26 -71.95
CA LEU A 24 29.72 -63.87 -70.61
C LEU A 24 31.02 -64.53 -70.09
N ALA A 25 32.05 -64.69 -70.95
CA ALA A 25 33.38 -65.13 -70.54
C ALA A 25 34.31 -63.97 -70.13
N ASP A 26 33.90 -62.72 -70.37
CA ASP A 26 34.59 -61.50 -69.98
C ASP A 26 33.94 -60.93 -68.71
N VAL A 27 34.74 -60.82 -67.65
CA VAL A 27 34.30 -60.40 -66.31
C VAL A 27 35.14 -59.23 -65.85
N ASN A 28 34.46 -58.19 -65.37
CA ASN A 28 35.09 -56.98 -64.83
C ASN A 28 34.85 -56.91 -63.32
N CYS A 29 35.84 -56.44 -62.56
CA CYS A 29 35.65 -56.15 -61.15
C CYS A 29 35.29 -54.67 -61.00
N GLU A 30 34.07 -54.40 -60.54
CA GLU A 30 33.56 -53.06 -60.30
C GLU A 30 33.49 -52.78 -58.81
N CYS A 31 33.54 -51.53 -58.38
CA CYS A 31 33.39 -51.24 -56.96
C CYS A 31 31.99 -51.62 -56.47
N GLN A 32 31.93 -52.14 -55.25
CA GLN A 32 30.66 -52.34 -54.54
C GLN A 32 29.91 -51.02 -54.41
N GLU A 33 28.58 -51.09 -54.28
CA GLU A 33 27.76 -49.91 -53.93
C GLU A 33 28.33 -49.23 -52.68
N GLY A 34 28.42 -47.90 -52.71
CA GLY A 34 29.07 -47.13 -51.64
C GLY A 34 30.58 -46.91 -51.80
N TYR A 35 31.23 -47.58 -52.75
CA TYR A 35 32.66 -47.39 -53.02
C TYR A 35 32.88 -46.75 -54.39
N ALA A 36 33.94 -45.95 -54.50
CA ALA A 36 34.38 -45.36 -55.77
C ALA A 36 35.80 -45.80 -56.11
N LEU A 37 36.06 -45.96 -57.40
CA LEU A 37 37.38 -46.31 -57.90
C LEU A 37 38.31 -45.10 -57.78
N SER A 38 39.37 -45.24 -56.99
CA SER A 38 40.43 -44.23 -56.87
C SER A 38 41.79 -44.92 -57.08
N GLY A 39 42.38 -44.70 -58.25
CA GLY A 39 43.54 -45.47 -58.71
C GLY A 39 43.18 -46.93 -58.99
N ASP A 40 43.82 -47.87 -58.29
CA ASP A 40 43.59 -49.32 -58.41
C ASP A 40 42.83 -49.93 -57.21
N LYS A 41 42.20 -49.08 -56.39
CA LYS A 41 41.48 -49.46 -55.16
C LYS A 41 40.06 -48.87 -55.15
N CYS A 42 39.13 -49.63 -54.57
CA CYS A 42 37.81 -49.12 -54.21
C CYS A 42 37.89 -48.52 -52.80
N ILE A 43 37.66 -47.21 -52.70
CA ILE A 43 37.66 -46.44 -51.46
C ILE A 43 36.22 -46.07 -51.12
N ASP A 44 35.88 -46.06 -49.84
CA ASP A 44 34.54 -45.67 -49.37
C ASP A 44 34.24 -44.24 -49.87
N LYS A 45 33.07 -44.04 -50.48
CA LYS A 45 32.66 -42.72 -50.99
C LYS A 45 32.62 -41.67 -49.87
N CYS A 46 32.41 -42.08 -48.61
CA CYS A 46 32.44 -41.17 -47.46
C CYS A 46 33.84 -40.67 -47.10
N ASP A 47 34.88 -41.49 -47.28
CA ASP A 47 36.26 -41.06 -47.10
C ASP A 47 36.68 -40.03 -48.16
N LEU A 48 36.00 -40.02 -49.31
CA LEU A 48 36.26 -39.11 -50.43
C LEU A 48 35.41 -37.82 -50.36
N LYS A 49 34.20 -37.88 -49.78
CA LYS A 49 33.24 -36.76 -49.83
C LYS A 49 33.57 -35.60 -48.88
N GLY A 50 34.25 -35.88 -47.76
CA GLY A 50 34.81 -34.85 -46.88
C GLY A 50 33.76 -33.91 -46.25
N CYS A 51 32.78 -34.45 -45.53
CA CYS A 51 31.74 -33.66 -44.87
C CYS A 51 32.30 -32.75 -43.76
N LEU A 52 32.25 -31.43 -43.97
CA LEU A 52 32.75 -30.43 -43.02
C LEU A 52 31.65 -30.02 -42.04
N GLY A 53 31.80 -30.40 -40.77
CA GLY A 53 30.84 -30.06 -39.70
C GLY A 53 29.61 -30.97 -39.63
N GLY A 54 29.62 -32.10 -40.34
CA GLY A 54 28.57 -33.10 -40.32
C GLY A 54 29.12 -34.52 -40.34
N THR A 55 28.23 -35.51 -40.45
CA THR A 55 28.60 -36.92 -40.62
C THR A 55 28.32 -37.38 -42.05
N CYS A 56 29.10 -38.33 -42.54
CA CYS A 56 28.84 -38.95 -43.83
C CYS A 56 28.10 -40.28 -43.64
N SER A 57 27.11 -40.53 -44.49
CA SER A 57 26.39 -41.80 -44.59
C SER A 57 26.19 -42.18 -46.05
N GLN A 58 25.96 -43.47 -46.32
CA GLN A 58 25.66 -43.94 -47.67
C GLN A 58 24.15 -44.16 -47.82
N ILE A 59 23.54 -43.51 -48.82
CA ILE A 59 22.12 -43.63 -49.15
C ILE A 59 22.05 -43.98 -50.64
N ASP A 60 21.40 -45.11 -50.97
CA ASP A 60 21.29 -45.64 -52.34
C ASP A 60 22.64 -45.71 -53.08
N GLY A 61 23.69 -46.12 -52.35
CA GLY A 61 25.05 -46.27 -52.89
C GLY A 61 25.82 -44.96 -53.07
N GLU A 62 25.25 -43.80 -52.71
CA GLU A 62 25.92 -42.49 -52.76
C GLU A 62 26.28 -42.00 -51.36
N ALA A 63 27.44 -41.36 -51.22
CA ALA A 63 27.80 -40.69 -49.98
C ALA A 63 26.98 -39.40 -49.84
N VAL A 64 26.38 -39.18 -48.67
CA VAL A 64 25.54 -38.03 -48.32
C VAL A 64 25.98 -37.48 -46.97
N CYS A 65 26.17 -36.17 -46.90
CA CYS A 65 26.49 -35.48 -45.66
C CYS A 65 25.21 -35.12 -44.88
N ASP A 66 25.18 -35.45 -43.60
CA ASP A 66 24.14 -35.04 -42.65
C ASP A 66 24.72 -34.07 -41.62
N CYS A 67 24.15 -32.87 -41.54
CA CYS A 67 24.55 -31.84 -40.58
C CYS A 67 23.87 -31.99 -39.21
N HIS A 68 22.97 -32.97 -39.05
CA HIS A 68 22.15 -33.16 -37.87
C HIS A 68 21.37 -31.89 -37.47
N GLY A 69 20.82 -31.19 -38.46
CA GLY A 69 20.29 -29.83 -38.29
C GLY A 69 19.24 -29.69 -37.18
N ALA A 70 18.44 -30.73 -36.92
CA ALA A 70 17.46 -30.74 -35.83
C ALA A 70 18.09 -30.50 -34.45
N THR A 71 19.32 -30.97 -34.22
CA THR A 71 20.01 -30.91 -32.91
C THR A 71 21.20 -29.95 -32.88
N THR A 72 21.81 -29.66 -34.03
CA THR A 72 23.00 -28.79 -34.11
C THR A 72 22.68 -27.38 -34.58
N GLY A 73 21.54 -27.17 -35.24
CA GLY A 73 21.22 -25.91 -35.90
C GLY A 73 21.99 -25.66 -37.20
N LEU A 74 22.68 -26.68 -37.72
CA LEU A 74 23.44 -26.57 -38.97
C LEU A 74 22.58 -26.97 -40.18
N LYS A 75 22.72 -26.25 -41.28
CA LYS A 75 22.16 -26.58 -42.60
C LYS A 75 23.28 -26.96 -43.58
N LEU A 76 22.98 -27.93 -44.43
CA LEU A 76 23.86 -28.30 -45.54
C LEU A 76 23.76 -27.22 -46.63
N LEU A 77 24.91 -26.73 -47.07
CA LEU A 77 25.04 -25.77 -48.16
C LEU A 77 24.80 -26.42 -49.54
N GLU A 78 24.68 -25.59 -50.57
CA GLU A 78 24.51 -26.05 -51.97
C GLU A 78 25.68 -26.90 -52.48
N ASP A 79 26.87 -26.77 -51.89
CA ASP A 79 28.05 -27.58 -52.22
C ASP A 79 27.93 -29.05 -51.77
N THR A 80 26.88 -29.37 -50.99
CA THR A 80 26.55 -30.71 -50.47
C THR A 80 27.57 -31.32 -49.51
N VAL A 81 28.58 -30.57 -49.07
CA VAL A 81 29.66 -31.06 -48.21
C VAL A 81 29.90 -30.17 -46.99
N THR A 82 29.47 -28.92 -47.01
CA THR A 82 29.70 -27.96 -45.93
C THR A 82 28.44 -27.74 -45.11
N CYS A 83 28.55 -27.91 -43.79
CA CYS A 83 27.51 -27.58 -42.83
C CYS A 83 27.77 -26.19 -42.23
N GLN A 84 26.77 -25.31 -42.25
CA GLN A 84 26.86 -23.97 -41.70
C GLN A 84 25.66 -23.66 -40.80
N ASP A 85 25.89 -22.82 -39.79
CA ASP A 85 24.83 -22.41 -38.86
C ASP A 85 23.69 -21.71 -39.60
N ALA A 86 22.46 -22.19 -39.36
CA ALA A 86 21.28 -21.72 -40.05
C ALA A 86 21.00 -20.22 -39.79
N CYS A 87 21.36 -19.68 -38.63
CA CYS A 87 21.25 -18.25 -38.35
C CYS A 87 22.29 -17.39 -39.06
N VAL A 88 23.43 -17.95 -39.45
CA VAL A 88 24.41 -17.24 -40.30
C VAL A 88 23.93 -17.17 -41.74
N LEU A 89 23.13 -18.15 -42.17
CA LEU A 89 22.53 -18.19 -43.51
C LEU A 89 21.31 -17.28 -43.63
N GLU A 90 20.55 -17.09 -42.55
CA GLU A 90 19.41 -16.18 -42.55
C GLU A 90 19.85 -14.72 -42.41
N ALA A 91 19.52 -13.91 -43.42
CA ALA A 91 19.76 -12.48 -43.40
C ALA A 91 18.60 -11.73 -42.72
N CYS A 92 18.56 -11.77 -41.37
CA CYS A 92 17.58 -10.99 -40.61
C CYS A 92 17.76 -9.48 -40.85
N ARG A 93 16.63 -8.75 -40.93
CA ARG A 93 16.62 -7.30 -41.13
C ARG A 93 17.10 -6.57 -39.86
N THR A 94 17.30 -5.27 -39.95
CA THR A 94 17.66 -4.41 -38.80
C THR A 94 16.64 -4.54 -37.67
N ASN A 95 17.13 -4.62 -36.42
CA ASN A 95 16.34 -4.83 -35.20
C ASN A 95 15.67 -6.22 -35.10
N PHE A 96 16.11 -7.19 -35.90
CA PHE A 96 15.72 -8.59 -35.76
C PHE A 96 16.92 -9.45 -35.35
N THR A 97 16.68 -10.37 -34.42
CA THR A 97 17.59 -11.47 -34.07
C THR A 97 17.12 -12.78 -34.70
N CYS A 98 18.05 -13.63 -35.11
CA CYS A 98 17.73 -14.99 -35.51
C CYS A 98 17.39 -15.87 -34.29
N ALA A 99 16.18 -16.41 -34.29
CA ALA A 99 15.70 -17.36 -33.30
C ALA A 99 15.61 -18.76 -33.90
N ARG A 100 16.06 -19.76 -33.13
CA ARG A 100 15.98 -21.17 -33.52
C ARG A 100 14.66 -21.78 -33.03
N ASN A 101 14.06 -22.64 -33.84
CA ASN A 101 12.89 -23.41 -33.41
C ASN A 101 13.33 -24.52 -32.45
N VAL A 102 12.57 -24.70 -31.36
CA VAL A 102 12.89 -25.67 -30.30
C VAL A 102 12.81 -27.11 -30.80
N ASP A 103 11.92 -27.40 -31.76
CA ASP A 103 11.72 -28.74 -32.31
C ASP A 103 12.73 -29.09 -33.41
N ASN A 104 13.31 -28.07 -34.05
CA ASN A 104 14.32 -28.24 -35.08
C ASN A 104 15.21 -27.00 -35.15
N LEU A 105 16.42 -27.08 -34.61
CA LEU A 105 17.32 -25.94 -34.48
C LEU A 105 17.77 -25.36 -35.83
N ALA A 106 17.73 -26.13 -36.91
CA ALA A 106 18.02 -25.65 -38.26
C ALA A 106 16.83 -24.90 -38.88
N ASN A 107 15.62 -25.08 -38.34
CA ASN A 107 14.49 -24.24 -38.67
C ASN A 107 14.57 -22.95 -37.85
N VAL A 108 14.94 -21.87 -38.52
CA VAL A 108 15.22 -20.57 -37.92
C VAL A 108 14.22 -19.54 -38.44
N ARG A 109 13.95 -18.52 -37.62
CA ARG A 109 13.13 -17.37 -38.00
C ARG A 109 13.72 -16.10 -37.42
N CYS A 110 13.40 -14.97 -38.02
CA CYS A 110 13.77 -13.67 -37.46
C CYS A 110 12.69 -13.20 -36.49
N GLU A 111 13.09 -12.81 -35.29
CA GLU A 111 12.25 -12.22 -34.25
C GLU A 111 12.78 -10.84 -33.89
N CYS A 112 11.94 -9.95 -33.36
CA CYS A 112 12.42 -8.64 -32.92
C CYS A 112 13.46 -8.79 -31.80
N GLU A 113 14.50 -7.96 -31.87
CA GLU A 113 15.46 -7.81 -30.78
C GLU A 113 14.77 -7.37 -29.49
N ASP A 114 15.41 -7.66 -28.35
CA ASP A 114 14.97 -7.16 -27.05
C ASP A 114 14.83 -5.64 -27.09
N GLY A 115 13.71 -5.13 -26.57
CA GLY A 115 13.37 -3.71 -26.67
C GLY A 115 12.52 -3.32 -27.88
N TYR A 116 12.33 -4.22 -28.85
CA TYR A 116 11.48 -3.99 -30.01
C TYR A 116 10.23 -4.87 -30.01
N ALA A 117 9.18 -4.42 -30.70
CA ALA A 117 7.94 -5.17 -30.90
C ALA A 117 7.60 -5.25 -32.40
N LEU A 118 6.99 -6.36 -32.79
CA LEU A 118 6.54 -6.58 -34.17
C LEU A 118 5.29 -5.75 -34.46
N ALA A 119 5.38 -4.85 -35.42
CA ALA A 119 4.27 -4.03 -35.91
C ALA A 119 3.42 -4.76 -36.96
N GLU A 120 2.23 -4.23 -37.26
CA GLU A 120 1.31 -4.81 -38.25
C GLU A 120 1.90 -4.90 -39.66
N ASP A 121 2.81 -3.99 -40.02
CA ASP A 121 3.52 -3.98 -41.30
C ASP A 121 4.72 -4.96 -41.36
N GLY A 122 4.96 -5.69 -40.26
CA GLY A 122 6.04 -6.66 -40.13
C GLY A 122 7.41 -6.02 -39.85
N THR A 123 7.47 -4.77 -39.42
CA THR A 123 8.70 -4.12 -38.94
C THR A 123 8.85 -4.23 -37.42
N CYS A 124 10.07 -4.14 -36.91
CA CYS A 124 10.33 -4.06 -35.47
C CYS A 124 10.44 -2.60 -35.05
N ILE A 125 9.52 -2.16 -34.19
CA ILE A 125 9.42 -0.80 -33.67
C ILE A 125 9.89 -0.78 -32.21
N ASP A 126 10.62 0.26 -31.82
CA ASP A 126 11.07 0.43 -30.44
C ASP A 126 9.85 0.46 -29.49
N LYS A 127 9.87 -0.39 -28.45
CA LYS A 127 8.80 -0.44 -27.46
C LYS A 127 8.60 0.92 -26.76
N CYS A 128 9.62 1.76 -26.69
CA CYS A 128 9.51 3.11 -26.14
C CYS A 128 8.70 4.07 -27.02
N ASP A 129 8.78 3.93 -28.34
CA ASP A 129 7.95 4.72 -29.27
C ASP A 129 6.47 4.35 -29.13
N LEU A 130 6.18 3.11 -28.70
CA LEU A 130 4.83 2.62 -28.46
C LEU A 130 4.28 2.99 -27.06
N LYS A 131 5.14 3.04 -26.04
CA LYS A 131 4.71 3.16 -24.63
C LYS A 131 4.26 4.58 -24.25
N GLY A 132 4.78 5.61 -24.91
CA GLY A 132 4.27 6.99 -24.77
C GLY A 132 4.33 7.56 -23.35
N CYS A 133 5.52 7.63 -22.75
CA CYS A 133 5.71 8.16 -21.39
C CYS A 133 5.39 9.67 -21.30
N LEU A 134 4.28 10.02 -20.65
CA LEU A 134 3.84 11.40 -20.46
C LEU A 134 4.51 12.02 -19.22
N GLY A 135 5.34 13.04 -19.43
CA GLY A 135 6.01 13.75 -18.32
C GLY A 135 7.23 13.02 -17.73
N GLY A 136 7.72 11.98 -18.41
CA GLY A 136 8.93 11.24 -18.03
C GLY A 136 9.74 10.81 -19.26
N THR A 137 10.77 10.01 -19.03
CA THR A 137 11.59 9.41 -20.08
C THR A 137 11.32 7.92 -20.18
N CYS A 138 11.25 7.38 -21.40
CA CYS A 138 11.24 5.94 -21.59
C CYS A 138 12.66 5.37 -21.59
N SER A 139 12.83 4.22 -20.96
CA SER A 139 14.04 3.40 -21.03
C SER A 139 13.67 1.92 -21.18
N GLN A 140 14.61 1.10 -21.65
CA GLN A 140 14.40 -0.34 -21.77
C GLN A 140 15.10 -1.06 -20.62
N ILE A 141 14.36 -1.89 -19.89
CA ILE A 141 14.86 -2.71 -18.78
C ILE A 141 14.43 -4.16 -19.06
N ASP A 142 15.40 -5.07 -19.16
CA ASP A 142 15.18 -6.49 -19.50
C ASP A 142 14.30 -6.68 -20.75
N GLY A 143 14.54 -5.85 -21.78
CA GLY A 143 13.81 -5.89 -23.05
C GLY A 143 12.40 -5.29 -23.00
N GLU A 144 11.94 -4.77 -21.86
CA GLU A 144 10.65 -4.10 -21.70
C GLU A 144 10.81 -2.59 -21.62
N ALA A 145 9.91 -1.86 -22.28
CA ALA A 145 9.86 -0.41 -22.14
C ALA A 145 9.31 -0.03 -20.77
N VAL A 146 9.99 0.87 -20.06
CA VAL A 146 9.66 1.35 -18.73
C VAL A 146 9.73 2.87 -18.71
N CYS A 147 8.73 3.53 -18.13
CA CYS A 147 8.73 4.97 -17.95
C CYS A 147 9.42 5.33 -16.63
N ASP A 148 10.43 6.19 -16.69
CA ASP A 148 11.06 6.83 -15.54
C ASP A 148 10.56 8.28 -15.42
N CYS A 149 10.02 8.64 -14.26
CA CYS A 149 9.53 9.98 -13.97
C CYS A 149 10.60 10.89 -13.34
N HIS A 150 11.82 10.40 -13.14
CA HIS A 150 12.90 11.10 -12.45
C HIS A 150 12.50 11.62 -11.06
N GLY A 151 11.77 10.80 -10.30
CA GLY A 151 11.13 11.23 -9.05
C GLY A 151 12.07 11.86 -8.02
N ALA A 152 13.37 11.53 -8.06
CA ALA A 152 14.38 12.15 -7.20
C ALA A 152 14.69 13.62 -7.53
N THR A 153 14.50 14.06 -8.78
CA THR A 153 14.78 15.43 -9.23
C THR A 153 13.52 16.25 -9.51
N THR A 154 12.46 15.62 -10.03
CA THR A 154 11.22 16.29 -10.42
C THR A 154 10.11 16.17 -9.39
N GLY A 155 10.20 15.19 -8.48
CA GLY A 155 9.10 14.81 -7.59
C GLY A 155 7.95 14.09 -8.30
N LEU A 156 8.05 13.77 -9.59
CA LEU A 156 6.97 13.07 -10.30
C LEU A 156 6.99 11.57 -10.00
N LYS A 157 5.81 10.96 -9.86
CA LYS A 157 5.66 9.50 -9.73
C LYS A 157 4.87 8.93 -10.88
N LEU A 158 5.22 7.70 -11.26
CA LEU A 158 4.49 6.93 -12.25
C LEU A 158 3.16 6.46 -11.67
N LEU A 159 2.07 6.68 -12.40
CA LEU A 159 0.73 6.24 -12.03
C LEU A 159 0.53 4.74 -12.31
N GLU A 160 -0.62 4.21 -11.88
CA GLU A 160 -1.00 2.80 -12.13
C GLU A 160 -1.12 2.45 -13.62
N ASP A 161 -1.35 3.45 -14.49
CA ASP A 161 -1.38 3.26 -15.94
C ASP A 161 0.02 2.99 -16.53
N THR A 162 1.08 3.09 -15.73
CA THR A 162 2.49 2.85 -16.09
C THR A 162 3.07 3.76 -17.18
N VAL A 163 2.34 4.81 -17.60
CA VAL A 163 2.74 5.72 -18.68
C VAL A 163 2.67 7.19 -18.29
N THR A 164 1.89 7.54 -17.27
CA THR A 164 1.71 8.92 -16.84
C THR A 164 2.57 9.24 -15.62
N CYS A 165 3.43 10.25 -15.74
CA CYS A 165 4.16 10.85 -14.64
C CYS A 165 3.38 12.06 -14.12
N GLN A 166 2.99 12.04 -12.85
CA GLN A 166 2.23 13.13 -12.25
C GLN A 166 2.72 13.48 -10.85
N ASP A 167 2.60 14.76 -10.50
CA ASP A 167 2.80 15.24 -9.14
C ASP A 167 1.58 14.85 -8.29
N LYS A 168 1.81 14.13 -7.18
CA LYS A 168 0.73 13.78 -6.25
C LYS A 168 0.09 15.00 -5.60
N CYS A 169 0.79 16.14 -5.50
CA CYS A 169 0.23 17.39 -5.02
C CYS A 169 -0.86 17.95 -5.95
N ASP A 170 -0.78 17.67 -7.25
CA ASP A 170 -1.83 18.06 -8.21
C ASP A 170 -3.07 17.15 -8.12
N LEU A 171 -2.88 15.88 -7.73
CA LEU A 171 -3.96 14.90 -7.53
C LEU A 171 -4.69 15.09 -6.20
N LYS A 172 -3.94 15.37 -5.13
CA LYS A 172 -4.44 15.59 -3.78
C LYS A 172 -3.71 16.78 -3.16
N GLY A 173 -4.24 17.97 -3.39
CA GLY A 173 -3.81 19.16 -2.65
C GLY A 173 -4.10 19.05 -1.16
N CYS A 174 -3.54 19.97 -0.37
CA CYS A 174 -3.70 19.96 1.09
C CYS A 174 -5.11 20.33 1.53
N LEU A 175 -5.82 19.36 2.11
CA LEU A 175 -7.16 19.57 2.67
C LEU A 175 -7.05 20.42 3.93
N GLY A 176 -7.80 21.52 3.98
CA GLY A 176 -7.72 22.46 5.10
C GLY A 176 -6.61 23.51 4.98
N GLY A 177 -5.96 23.63 3.82
CA GLY A 177 -4.88 24.60 3.55
C GLY A 177 -3.49 24.03 3.84
N GLY A 178 -2.45 24.85 3.68
CA GLY A 178 -1.05 24.41 3.80
C GLY A 178 -0.34 24.31 2.45
N THR A 179 0.97 24.14 2.49
CA THR A 179 1.80 24.00 1.29
C THR A 179 2.05 22.53 1.03
N CYS A 180 1.68 22.05 -0.16
CA CYS A 180 1.99 20.67 -0.53
C CYS A 180 3.45 20.55 -0.96
N SER A 181 4.11 19.50 -0.49
CA SER A 181 5.45 19.10 -0.89
C SER A 181 5.49 17.59 -1.08
N GLN A 182 6.47 17.06 -1.78
CA GLN A 182 6.67 15.61 -1.87
C GLN A 182 7.90 15.15 -1.09
N SER A 183 7.73 14.05 -0.35
CA SER A 183 8.80 13.32 0.32
C SER A 183 8.63 11.82 0.01
N ASP A 184 9.66 11.16 -0.52
CA ASP A 184 9.66 9.73 -0.90
C ASP A 184 8.48 9.30 -1.81
N GLY A 185 7.99 10.23 -2.64
CA GLY A 185 6.85 10.02 -3.52
C GLY A 185 5.51 9.85 -2.79
N VAL A 186 5.40 10.48 -1.60
CA VAL A 186 4.18 10.74 -0.87
C VAL A 186 3.98 12.26 -0.85
N ALA A 187 2.75 12.72 -1.10
CA ALA A 187 2.39 14.11 -0.90
C ALA A 187 2.29 14.37 0.61
N VAL A 188 3.10 15.30 1.10
CA VAL A 188 3.16 15.72 2.50
C VAL A 188 2.81 17.19 2.57
N CYS A 189 1.78 17.50 3.34
CA CYS A 189 1.34 18.86 3.57
C CYS A 189 2.08 19.50 4.73
N ASP A 190 2.65 20.68 4.49
CA ASP A 190 3.12 21.57 5.54
C ASP A 190 1.97 22.48 5.98
N CYS A 191 1.39 22.14 7.13
CA CYS A 191 0.35 22.92 7.76
C CYS A 191 1.02 24.03 8.55
N ASP A 192 0.98 25.28 8.07
CA ASP A 192 1.57 26.46 8.72
C ASP A 192 1.20 26.56 10.21
N MET A 193 2.02 25.93 11.06
CA MET A 193 1.72 25.75 12.49
C MET A 193 1.80 27.09 13.21
N GLU A 194 2.82 27.89 12.89
CA GLU A 194 3.15 29.12 13.62
C GLU A 194 2.06 30.18 13.49
N THR A 195 1.48 30.34 12.30
CA THR A 195 0.45 31.38 12.10
C THR A 195 -0.97 30.84 12.24
N SER A 196 -1.24 29.62 11.75
CA SER A 196 -2.61 29.11 11.67
C SER A 196 -3.01 28.22 12.85
N GLY A 197 -2.04 27.64 13.57
CA GLY A 197 -2.28 26.65 14.63
C GLY A 197 -2.91 25.35 14.12
N LYS A 198 -2.71 25.04 12.83
CA LYS A 198 -3.14 23.78 12.22
C LYS A 198 -2.03 22.75 12.31
N VAL A 199 -2.40 21.52 12.61
CA VAL A 199 -1.50 20.36 12.67
C VAL A 199 -1.80 19.39 11.53
N LEU A 200 -0.76 18.70 11.07
CA LEU A 200 -0.86 17.65 10.07
C LEU A 200 -1.43 16.38 10.71
N LEU A 201 -2.46 15.81 10.08
CA LEU A 201 -3.02 14.52 10.50
C LEU A 201 -2.20 13.34 9.97
N ALA A 202 -2.49 12.14 10.48
CA ALA A 202 -1.79 10.91 10.12
C ALA A 202 -1.91 10.52 8.63
N ASP A 203 -2.88 11.09 7.89
CA ASP A 203 -3.04 10.87 6.45
C ASP A 203 -2.06 11.69 5.59
N THR A 204 -1.21 12.52 6.21
CA THR A 204 -0.17 13.36 5.59
C THR A 204 -0.67 14.44 4.62
N VAL A 205 -1.99 14.56 4.42
CA VAL A 205 -2.59 15.49 3.45
C VAL A 205 -3.67 16.39 4.04
N THR A 206 -4.05 16.17 5.31
CA THR A 206 -5.08 16.96 5.97
C THR A 206 -4.49 17.83 7.08
N CYS A 207 -4.71 19.14 6.95
CA CYS A 207 -4.41 20.14 7.96
C CYS A 207 -5.66 20.47 8.77
N LYS A 208 -5.60 20.27 10.09
CA LYS A 208 -6.73 20.53 11.00
C LYS A 208 -6.29 21.42 12.16
N ASP A 209 -7.18 22.30 12.62
CA ASP A 209 -6.90 23.15 13.78
C ASP A 209 -6.62 22.29 15.02
N ALA A 210 -5.49 22.53 15.71
CA ALA A 210 -5.09 21.78 16.88
C ALA A 210 -6.16 21.79 17.99
N CYS A 211 -6.90 22.89 18.13
CA CYS A 211 -8.00 23.01 19.09
C CYS A 211 -9.18 22.10 18.76
N GLN A 212 -9.38 21.75 17.49
CA GLN A 212 -10.40 20.76 17.10
C GLN A 212 -9.90 19.33 17.31
N VAL A 213 -8.60 19.08 17.17
CA VAL A 213 -7.99 17.76 17.42
C VAL A 213 -8.05 17.42 18.91
N GLU A 214 -7.68 18.36 19.78
CA GLU A 214 -7.78 18.22 21.25
C GLU A 214 -9.22 18.28 21.78
N GLY A 215 -10.22 18.40 20.91
CA GLY A 215 -11.64 18.37 21.31
C GLY A 215 -12.14 19.64 22.00
N CYS A 216 -11.36 20.73 22.06
CA CYS A 216 -11.78 21.98 22.69
C CYS A 216 -12.98 22.65 22.00
N ALA A 217 -13.31 22.24 20.77
CA ALA A 217 -14.52 22.70 20.07
C ALA A 217 -15.82 22.31 20.82
N ALA A 218 -15.79 21.23 21.62
CA ALA A 218 -16.95 20.77 22.38
C ALA A 218 -17.27 21.63 23.62
N LEU A 219 -16.37 22.55 24.01
CA LEU A 219 -16.54 23.33 25.24
C LEU A 219 -17.59 24.45 25.13
N GLY A 220 -18.09 24.73 23.93
CA GLY A 220 -19.09 25.78 23.68
C GLY A 220 -18.61 27.17 24.09
N GLU A 221 -19.54 28.05 24.48
CA GLU A 221 -19.22 29.44 24.82
C GLU A 221 -18.48 29.60 26.17
N PHE A 222 -18.47 28.56 27.01
CA PHE A 222 -17.87 28.59 28.36
C PHE A 222 -16.45 28.03 28.39
N GLY A 223 -15.93 27.58 27.26
CA GLY A 223 -14.53 27.22 27.14
C GLY A 223 -13.81 27.99 26.05
N ARG A 224 -12.49 27.88 26.09
CA ARG A 224 -11.57 28.40 25.08
C ARG A 224 -10.43 27.44 24.91
N CYS A 225 -9.92 27.39 23.69
CA CYS A 225 -8.65 26.76 23.41
C CYS A 225 -7.52 27.77 23.67
N ILE A 226 -6.50 27.35 24.40
CA ILE A 226 -5.29 28.13 24.65
C ILE A 226 -4.15 27.45 23.92
N ARG A 227 -3.53 28.15 22.99
CA ARG A 227 -2.32 27.69 22.28
C ARG A 227 -1.08 28.10 23.06
N ASN A 228 -0.06 27.25 23.08
CA ASN A 228 1.25 27.59 23.63
C ASN A 228 1.96 28.59 22.69
N PRO A 229 2.44 29.74 23.20
CA PRO A 229 3.13 30.75 22.39
C PRO A 229 4.39 30.24 21.68
N MET A 230 5.04 29.21 22.22
CA MET A 230 6.27 28.63 21.67
C MET A 230 6.01 27.45 20.74
N ASN A 231 4.81 26.85 20.78
CA ASN A 231 4.41 25.74 19.92
C ASN A 231 2.89 25.73 19.78
N ALA A 232 2.37 26.29 18.69
CA ALA A 232 0.92 26.42 18.49
C ALA A 232 0.17 25.08 18.38
N SER A 233 0.88 23.95 18.23
CA SER A 233 0.31 22.59 18.27
C SER A 233 0.08 22.09 19.71
N ASP A 234 0.82 22.63 20.68
CA ASP A 234 0.57 22.38 22.10
C ASP A 234 -0.58 23.27 22.55
N VAL A 235 -1.77 22.68 22.59
CA VAL A 235 -3.00 23.37 22.95
C VAL A 235 -3.63 22.73 24.18
N ARG A 236 -4.29 23.56 24.98
CA ARG A 236 -5.07 23.11 26.13
C ARG A 236 -6.45 23.74 26.14
N CYS A 237 -7.42 22.95 26.50
CA CYS A 237 -8.77 23.39 26.76
C CYS A 237 -8.84 24.05 28.15
N ALA A 238 -9.42 25.24 28.23
CA ALA A 238 -9.65 25.93 29.49
C ALA A 238 -11.08 26.46 29.56
N CYS A 239 -11.70 26.34 30.73
CA CYS A 239 -13.01 26.93 30.97
C CYS A 239 -12.88 28.41 31.39
N LYS A 240 -13.95 29.17 31.18
CA LYS A 240 -14.12 30.50 31.78
C LYS A 240 -14.17 30.38 33.30
N ASP A 241 -13.82 31.46 33.99
CA ASP A 241 -13.85 31.49 35.45
C ASP A 241 -15.25 31.12 35.97
N GLY A 242 -15.31 30.25 36.98
CA GLY A 242 -16.57 29.72 37.52
C GLY A 242 -17.07 28.42 36.86
N TYR A 243 -16.42 27.95 35.79
CA TYR A 243 -16.70 26.67 35.14
C TYR A 243 -15.52 25.72 35.31
N VAL A 244 -15.81 24.42 35.39
CA VAL A 244 -14.82 23.36 35.50
C VAL A 244 -14.97 22.37 34.35
N LEU A 245 -13.85 21.82 33.88
CA LEU A 245 -13.83 20.84 32.81
C LEU A 245 -14.30 19.49 33.35
N SER A 246 -15.44 19.00 32.87
CA SER A 246 -16.00 17.71 33.26
C SER A 246 -16.54 17.00 32.04
N GLY A 247 -16.11 15.75 31.80
CA GLY A 247 -16.55 14.96 30.66
C GLY A 247 -16.27 15.61 29.29
N GLY A 248 -15.25 16.48 29.19
CA GLY A 248 -14.90 17.17 27.94
C GLY A 248 -15.73 18.42 27.62
N ILE A 249 -16.58 18.87 28.55
CA ILE A 249 -17.35 20.12 28.44
C ILE A 249 -17.09 21.01 29.66
N CYS A 250 -17.28 22.32 29.49
CA CYS A 250 -17.23 23.26 30.62
C CYS A 250 -18.59 23.28 31.31
N VAL A 251 -18.63 22.80 32.54
CA VAL A 251 -19.82 22.77 33.38
C VAL A 251 -19.66 23.79 34.49
N ASP A 252 -20.74 24.47 34.86
CA ASP A 252 -20.71 25.43 35.96
C ASP A 252 -20.25 24.69 37.25
N ALA A 253 -19.26 25.24 37.96
CA ALA A 253 -18.76 24.65 39.20
C ALA A 253 -19.88 24.39 40.24
N CYS A 254 -20.93 25.22 40.25
CA CYS A 254 -22.10 25.03 41.12
C CYS A 254 -22.98 23.82 40.73
N GLU A 255 -22.82 23.26 39.53
CA GLU A 255 -23.61 22.13 39.05
C GLU A 255 -22.92 20.77 39.28
N LEU A 256 -21.62 20.75 39.58
CA LEU A 256 -20.84 19.51 39.42
C LEU A 256 -21.02 18.45 40.49
N GLU A 257 -21.30 18.80 41.75
CA GLU A 257 -21.70 17.80 42.77
C GLU A 257 -22.02 18.41 44.14
N ALA A 258 -21.49 19.58 44.50
CA ALA A 258 -21.70 20.13 45.84
C ALA A 258 -23.13 20.67 46.03
N CYS A 259 -23.72 21.33 45.02
CA CYS A 259 -25.04 21.98 45.13
C CYS A 259 -26.10 21.31 44.23
N ALA A 260 -25.85 20.07 43.78
CA ALA A 260 -26.69 19.36 42.81
C ALA A 260 -28.12 19.06 43.30
N ILE A 261 -28.41 19.30 44.58
CA ILE A 261 -29.80 19.48 45.02
C ILE A 261 -30.15 20.94 44.70
N LYS A 262 -30.51 21.25 43.44
CA LYS A 262 -31.25 22.48 43.10
C LYS A 262 -32.64 22.43 43.74
N ASP A 263 -32.71 22.38 45.06
CA ASP A 263 -33.92 22.71 45.78
C ASP A 263 -33.92 24.22 46.05
N THR A 264 -35.09 24.81 46.25
CA THR A 264 -35.22 26.24 46.60
C THR A 264 -34.68 26.55 48.01
N LYS A 265 -33.91 25.63 48.61
CA LYS A 265 -33.52 25.61 50.02
C LYS A 265 -32.00 25.71 50.22
N SER A 266 -31.23 25.62 49.13
CA SER A 266 -29.78 25.75 49.12
C SER A 266 -29.32 26.75 48.05
N GLU A 267 -28.20 27.41 48.33
CA GLU A 267 -27.54 28.34 47.42
C GLU A 267 -26.07 27.96 47.26
N CYS A 268 -25.55 28.13 46.04
CA CYS A 268 -24.14 27.96 45.75
C CYS A 268 -23.39 29.26 46.03
N ILE A 269 -22.38 29.20 46.89
CA ILE A 269 -21.50 30.32 47.21
C ILE A 269 -20.14 30.06 46.56
N ARG A 270 -19.71 31.00 45.71
CA ARG A 270 -18.39 30.98 45.08
C ARG A 270 -17.37 31.69 45.95
N ASN A 271 -16.16 31.17 46.03
CA ASN A 271 -15.04 31.87 46.64
C ASN A 271 -14.63 33.07 45.75
N PRO A 272 -14.61 34.32 46.28
CA PRO A 272 -14.25 35.50 45.49
C PRO A 272 -12.84 35.48 44.88
N LEU A 273 -11.92 34.71 45.48
CA LEU A 273 -10.53 34.57 45.01
C LEU A 273 -10.35 33.40 44.03
N ASN A 274 -11.28 32.46 44.01
CA ASN A 274 -11.25 31.30 43.12
C ASN A 274 -12.70 30.86 42.81
N LEU A 275 -13.25 31.32 41.69
CA LEU A 275 -14.67 31.08 41.36
C LEU A 275 -15.04 29.61 41.07
N THR A 276 -14.04 28.73 40.95
CA THR A 276 -14.24 27.28 40.82
C THR A 276 -14.26 26.56 42.18
N ASP A 277 -13.77 27.23 43.23
CA ASP A 277 -13.91 26.79 44.61
C ASP A 277 -15.29 27.23 45.13
N VAL A 278 -16.19 26.27 45.25
CA VAL A 278 -17.60 26.50 45.61
C VAL A 278 -17.98 25.71 46.85
N HIS A 279 -18.82 26.31 47.69
CA HIS A 279 -19.46 25.63 48.81
C HIS A 279 -20.95 25.94 48.83
N CYS A 280 -21.75 25.02 49.39
CA CYS A 280 -23.20 25.16 49.40
C CYS A 280 -23.67 25.53 50.79
N ALA A 281 -24.47 26.59 50.85
CA ALA A 281 -25.13 27.04 52.07
C ALA A 281 -26.63 26.80 51.96
N CYS A 282 -27.30 26.64 53.09
CA CYS A 282 -28.75 26.66 53.11
C CYS A 282 -29.23 28.11 53.05
N VAL A 283 -30.28 28.35 52.25
CA VAL A 283 -30.93 29.67 52.20
C VAL A 283 -31.63 29.97 53.53
N GLU A 284 -32.05 31.21 53.72
CA GLU A 284 -32.76 31.65 54.92
C GLU A 284 -33.92 30.72 55.33
N GLY A 285 -33.93 30.31 56.60
CA GLY A 285 -34.94 29.41 57.17
C GLY A 285 -34.62 27.91 57.07
N TYR A 286 -33.47 27.53 56.50
CA TYR A 286 -33.05 26.13 56.37
C TYR A 286 -31.68 25.86 57.01
N VAL A 287 -31.50 24.66 57.56
CA VAL A 287 -30.25 24.18 58.16
C VAL A 287 -29.86 22.83 57.58
N LEU A 288 -28.55 22.57 57.50
CA LEU A 288 -28.03 21.29 57.02
C LEU A 288 -28.30 20.18 58.04
N SER A 289 -29.15 19.22 57.68
CA SER A 289 -29.48 18.05 58.51
C SER A 289 -29.48 16.80 57.65
N GLY A 290 -28.69 15.80 58.04
CA GLY A 290 -28.58 14.54 57.27
C GLY A 290 -28.08 14.71 55.82
N GLY A 291 -27.29 15.76 55.55
CA GLY A 291 -26.77 16.05 54.21
C GLY A 291 -27.73 16.80 53.28
N LYS A 292 -28.85 17.33 53.79
CA LYS A 292 -29.82 18.14 53.01
C LYS A 292 -30.24 19.39 53.79
N CYS A 293 -30.58 20.46 53.08
CA CYS A 293 -31.17 21.65 53.69
C CYS A 293 -32.61 21.37 54.12
N THR A 294 -32.81 21.29 55.44
CA THR A 294 -34.10 21.02 56.07
C THR A 294 -34.57 22.27 56.79
N ASP A 295 -35.89 22.49 56.82
CA ASP A 295 -36.47 23.64 57.50
C ASP A 295 -35.98 23.72 58.95
N ALA A 296 -35.40 24.85 59.33
CA ALA A 296 -34.77 25.07 60.63
C ALA A 296 -35.75 24.81 61.79
N CYS A 297 -37.03 25.13 61.58
CA CYS A 297 -38.10 24.95 62.55
C CYS A 297 -38.51 23.48 62.76
N LEU A 298 -38.23 22.62 61.77
CA LEU A 298 -38.45 21.17 61.89
C LEU A 298 -37.31 20.48 62.64
N VAL A 299 -36.08 20.97 62.50
CA VAL A 299 -34.87 20.35 63.08
C VAL A 299 -34.66 20.78 64.53
N GLN A 300 -34.81 22.07 64.84
CA GLN A 300 -34.69 22.60 66.20
C GLN A 300 -36.07 22.72 66.87
N ALA A 301 -36.57 21.59 67.37
CA ALA A 301 -37.44 21.48 68.55
C ALA A 301 -38.79 22.23 68.64
N CYS A 302 -39.43 22.69 67.55
CA CYS A 302 -40.90 22.84 67.57
C CYS A 302 -41.60 21.50 67.20
N ALA A 303 -40.98 20.36 67.53
CA ALA A 303 -41.31 19.02 67.02
C ALA A 303 -42.66 18.43 67.48
N THR A 304 -43.37 19.10 68.38
CA THR A 304 -44.78 18.81 68.65
C THR A 304 -45.60 19.77 67.82
N LYS A 305 -46.14 19.31 66.68
CA LYS A 305 -47.18 20.00 65.89
C LYS A 305 -48.40 20.29 66.79
N ASP A 306 -48.33 21.31 67.63
CA ASP A 306 -49.49 21.94 68.21
C ASP A 306 -49.81 23.19 67.38
N THR A 307 -51.09 23.45 67.13
CA THR A 307 -51.53 24.60 66.31
C THR A 307 -51.36 25.95 67.04
N LYS A 308 -50.52 25.98 68.08
CA LYS A 308 -50.43 27.06 69.08
C LYS A 308 -49.03 27.65 69.22
N SER A 309 -48.03 27.11 68.53
CA SER A 309 -46.67 27.65 68.46
C SER A 309 -46.34 28.10 67.03
N GLU A 310 -45.66 29.24 66.92
CA GLU A 310 -45.08 29.78 65.70
C GLU A 310 -43.56 29.72 65.83
N CYS A 311 -42.89 29.14 64.84
CA CYS A 311 -41.44 29.18 64.79
C CYS A 311 -40.99 30.48 64.15
N ILE A 312 -40.09 31.20 64.83
CA ILE A 312 -39.52 32.45 64.34
C ILE A 312 -38.02 32.20 64.14
N VAL A 313 -37.56 32.39 62.91
CA VAL A 313 -36.13 32.34 62.56
C VAL A 313 -35.50 33.67 62.89
N ASN A 314 -34.36 33.67 63.60
CA ASN A 314 -33.64 34.88 63.93
C ASN A 314 -33.05 35.51 62.63
N PRO A 315 -33.38 36.77 62.32
CA PRO A 315 -32.90 37.43 61.11
C PRO A 315 -31.39 37.73 61.12
N GLN A 316 -30.73 37.75 62.29
CA GLN A 316 -29.28 37.99 62.40
C GLN A 316 -28.45 36.71 62.48
N ASN A 317 -29.03 35.61 62.95
CA ASN A 317 -28.37 34.32 63.03
C ASN A 317 -29.31 33.24 62.52
N LYS A 318 -29.20 32.92 61.22
CA LYS A 318 -30.22 32.18 60.47
C LYS A 318 -30.35 30.70 60.84
N THR A 319 -29.46 30.20 61.71
CA THR A 319 -29.51 28.86 62.31
C THR A 319 -30.12 28.86 63.72
N ASP A 320 -30.43 30.05 64.26
CA ASP A 320 -31.01 30.28 65.57
C ASP A 320 -32.53 30.45 65.39
N VAL A 321 -33.31 29.50 65.91
CA VAL A 321 -34.77 29.54 65.85
C VAL A 321 -35.37 29.57 67.25
N HIS A 322 -36.46 30.31 67.41
CA HIS A 322 -37.19 30.39 68.66
C HIS A 322 -38.68 30.12 68.44
N CYS A 323 -39.28 29.22 69.23
CA CYS A 323 -40.72 28.96 69.18
C CYS A 323 -41.46 29.98 70.07
N ALA A 324 -42.33 30.81 69.48
CA ALA A 324 -43.21 31.73 70.20
C ALA A 324 -44.65 31.19 70.21
N CYS A 325 -45.38 31.26 71.34
CA CYS A 325 -46.77 30.77 71.38
C CYS A 325 -47.76 31.86 70.92
N LEU A 326 -48.66 31.51 70.00
CA LEU A 326 -49.66 32.40 69.42
C LEU A 326 -50.80 32.66 70.44
N ASN A 327 -50.99 33.94 70.79
CA ASN A 327 -51.97 34.51 71.73
C ASN A 327 -51.71 34.28 73.22
N LYS A 328 -51.28 35.35 73.92
CA LYS A 328 -51.52 35.77 75.32
C LYS A 328 -51.85 34.72 76.41
N HIS A 329 -51.39 33.49 76.29
CA HIS A 329 -51.46 32.46 77.33
C HIS A 329 -50.06 32.12 77.82
N LEU A 330 -49.37 33.16 78.31
CA LEU A 330 -48.30 32.97 79.29
C LEU A 330 -48.96 32.51 80.59
N ARG A 331 -48.79 31.24 80.95
CA ARG A 331 -48.74 30.88 82.37
C ARG A 331 -47.31 30.51 82.73
N ALA A 332 -46.93 30.96 83.91
CA ALA A 332 -45.64 30.71 84.51
C ALA A 332 -45.32 29.22 84.50
N GLU A 333 -44.08 28.91 84.13
CA GLU A 333 -43.47 27.59 83.95
C GLU A 333 -43.58 27.02 82.52
N GLY A 334 -42.49 27.24 81.78
CA GLY A 334 -42.34 27.00 80.36
C GLY A 334 -42.64 25.56 79.94
N LEU A 335 -43.51 25.46 78.95
CA LEU A 335 -43.56 24.53 77.81
C LEU A 335 -44.98 24.62 77.25
N CYS A 336 -45.13 24.90 75.95
CA CYS A 336 -46.38 24.67 75.24
C CYS A 336 -46.58 23.13 75.12
N GLY A 337 -47.02 22.52 76.23
CA GLY A 337 -47.61 21.18 76.40
C GLY A 337 -46.92 19.93 75.85
N ARG A 338 -46.12 19.22 76.67
CA ARG A 338 -46.42 17.84 77.14
C ARG A 338 -45.43 17.37 78.20
N HIS A 339 -45.98 16.82 79.28
CA HIS A 339 -45.28 16.12 80.34
C HIS A 339 -44.46 14.94 79.80
N VAL A 340 -43.20 14.84 80.24
CA VAL A 340 -42.63 13.56 80.68
C VAL A 340 -41.93 13.81 82.02
N ARG A 341 -42.42 13.12 83.06
CA ARG A 341 -41.87 13.09 84.42
C ARG A 341 -40.86 11.92 84.53
N PRO A 342 -40.04 11.88 85.60
CA PRO A 342 -38.64 11.43 85.60
C PRO A 342 -38.43 9.94 85.34
#